data_AF-A0A2U3GW91-F1
#
_entry.id   AF-A0A2U3GW91-F1
#
_cell.length_a   1.000
_cell.length_b   1.000
_cell.length_c   1.000
_cell.angle_alpha   90.00
_cell.angle_beta   90.00
_cell.angle_gamma   90.00
#
_symmetry.space_group_name_H-M   'P 1'
#
loop_
_entity.id
_entity.type
_entity.pdbx_description
1 polymer ?
#
loop_
_entity_poly.entity_id
_entity_poly.type
_entity_poly.pdbx_seq_one_letter_code
_entity_poly.pdbx_strand_id
1 'polypeptide(L)'
;MLMNALRLRRRARRLDRPVSTAVGTGDLLLCGVLLLTATGVLFHEPTTREEESAAFGLAGQVYSYWLVGGLALFSVLGMPRTLLAHLAMMLLSPVVLFLLLVSPSLL
;
A
#
# COMPACT_ATOMS: atom_id res chain seq x y z
N MET A 1 -6.42 30.76 15.83
CA MET A 1 -6.03 29.37 15.52
C MET A 1 -7.18 28.52 14.94
N LEU A 2 -8.38 28.50 15.54
CA LEU A 2 -9.52 27.68 15.10
C LEU A 2 -9.91 27.86 13.62
N MET A 3 -9.94 29.11 13.12
CA MET A 3 -10.26 29.43 11.72
C MET A 3 -9.23 28.88 10.72
N ASN A 4 -7.95 28.78 11.09
CA ASN A 4 -6.92 28.18 10.22
C ASN A 4 -7.06 26.66 10.15
N ALA A 5 -7.32 26.00 11.29
CA ALA A 5 -7.56 24.56 11.34
C ALA A 5 -8.78 24.13 10.50
N LEU A 6 -9.87 24.91 10.55
CA LEU A 6 -11.07 24.65 9.73
C LEU A 6 -10.84 24.87 8.23
N ARG A 7 -10.05 25.89 7.85
CA ARG A 7 -9.65 26.10 6.43
C ARG A 7 -8.76 24.96 5.94
N LEU A 8 -7.81 24.50 6.76
CA LEU A 8 -6.95 23.37 6.46
C LEU A 8 -7.78 22.10 6.28
N ARG A 9 -8.72 21.81 7.18
CA ARG A 9 -9.62 20.66 7.11
C ARG A 9 -10.52 20.69 5.87
N ARG A 10 -11.06 21.86 5.49
CA ARG A 10 -11.84 22.01 4.25
C ARG A 10 -10.98 21.82 3.00
N ARG A 11 -9.73 22.28 3.01
CA ARG A 11 -8.79 22.09 1.89
C ARG A 11 -8.37 20.63 1.76
N ALA A 12 -8.05 19.97 2.88
CA ALA A 12 -7.77 18.54 2.95
C ALA A 12 -8.94 17.72 2.39
N ARG A 13 -10.19 18.02 2.79
CA ARG A 13 -11.38 17.34 2.24
C ARG A 13 -11.59 17.54 0.73
N ARG A 14 -11.17 18.68 0.16
CA ARG A 14 -11.23 18.89 -1.31
C ARG A 14 -10.18 18.05 -2.03
N LEU A 15 -9.02 17.85 -1.41
CA LEU A 15 -7.93 17.04 -1.95
C LEU A 15 -8.11 15.54 -1.68
N ASP A 16 -8.98 15.15 -0.74
CA ASP A 16 -9.21 13.76 -0.36
C ASP A 16 -9.55 12.84 -1.55
N ARG A 17 -10.28 13.35 -2.56
CA ARG A 17 -10.61 12.55 -3.75
C ARG A 17 -9.42 12.27 -4.67
N PRO A 18 -8.68 13.28 -5.19
CA PRO A 18 -7.49 13.02 -6.01
C PRO A 18 -6.38 12.31 -5.22
N VAL A 19 -6.22 12.64 -3.93
CA VAL A 19 -5.24 11.96 -3.06
C VAL A 19 -5.62 10.49 -2.89
N SER A 20 -6.90 10.17 -2.69
CA SER A 20 -7.37 8.79 -2.61
C SER A 20 -7.03 7.97 -3.85
N THR A 21 -7.19 8.53 -5.05
CA THR A 21 -6.79 7.85 -6.29
C THR A 21 -5.28 7.63 -6.37
N ALA A 22 -4.49 8.66 -6.07
CA ALA A 22 -3.03 8.57 -6.10
C ALA A 22 -2.49 7.56 -5.08
N VAL A 23 -3.04 7.57 -3.85
CA VAL A 23 -2.69 6.63 -2.78
C VAL A 23 -3.05 5.21 -3.18
N GLY A 24 -4.27 4.99 -3.70
CA GLY A 24 -4.68 3.65 -4.13
C GLY A 24 -3.78 3.07 -5.23
N THR A 25 -3.40 3.88 -6.22
CA THR A 25 -2.43 3.45 -7.25
C THR A 25 -1.06 3.18 -6.65
N GLY A 26 -0.58 4.03 -5.74
CA GLY A 26 0.69 3.83 -5.05
C GLY A 26 0.71 2.56 -4.21
N ASP A 27 -0.37 2.24 -3.52
CA ASP A 27 -0.52 1.05 -2.70
C ASP A 27 -0.51 -0.23 -3.56
N LEU A 28 -1.18 -0.20 -4.72
CA LEU A 28 -1.13 -1.30 -5.69
C LEU A 28 0.30 -1.55 -6.18
N LEU A 29 1.00 -0.48 -6.57
CA LEU A 29 2.38 -0.56 -7.05
C LEU A 29 3.31 -1.06 -5.96
N LEU A 30 3.18 -0.55 -4.73
CA LEU A 30 3.99 -1.02 -3.60
C LEU A 30 3.77 -2.51 -3.37
N CYS A 31 2.52 -2.97 -3.30
CA CYS A 31 2.22 -4.39 -3.12
C CYS A 31 2.81 -5.24 -4.25
N GLY A 32 2.73 -4.78 -5.49
CA GLY A 32 3.32 -5.44 -6.65
C GLY A 32 4.84 -5.55 -6.54
N VAL A 33 5.53 -4.44 -6.25
CA VAL A 33 6.98 -4.43 -6.10
C VAL A 33 7.43 -5.33 -4.95
N LEU A 34 6.77 -5.27 -3.80
CA LEU A 34 7.10 -6.10 -2.65
C LEU A 34 6.91 -7.59 -2.96
N LEU A 35 5.79 -7.95 -3.59
CA LEU A 35 5.51 -9.34 -3.95
C LEU A 35 6.55 -9.86 -4.95
N LEU A 36 6.78 -9.13 -6.05
CA LEU A 36 7.70 -9.55 -7.10
C LEU A 36 9.15 -9.64 -6.58
N THR A 37 9.55 -8.73 -5.69
CA THR A 37 10.87 -8.78 -5.04
C THR A 37 10.98 -9.98 -4.10
N ALA A 38 9.95 -10.25 -3.29
CA ALA A 38 9.95 -11.39 -2.37
C ALA A 38 9.99 -12.74 -3.11
N THR A 39 9.33 -12.82 -4.27
CA THR A 39 9.34 -14.00 -5.14
C THR A 39 10.55 -14.10 -6.07
N GLY A 40 11.52 -13.19 -5.96
CA GLY A 40 12.74 -13.21 -6.79
C GLY A 40 12.61 -12.70 -8.23
N VAL A 41 11.37 -12.54 -8.72
CA VAL A 41 11.06 -11.97 -10.05
C VAL A 41 11.71 -10.60 -10.27
N LEU A 42 11.84 -9.80 -9.21
CA LEU A 42 12.48 -8.48 -9.25
C LEU A 42 13.78 -8.45 -8.43
N PHE A 43 14.81 -7.83 -9.00
CA PHE A 43 16.15 -7.58 -8.43
C PHE A 43 17.04 -8.80 -8.19
N HIS A 44 16.67 -9.72 -7.29
CA HIS A 44 17.52 -10.84 -6.87
C HIS A 44 16.69 -12.08 -6.60
N GLU A 45 16.97 -13.15 -7.36
CA GLU A 45 16.33 -14.45 -7.19
C GLU A 45 16.95 -15.16 -5.96
N PRO A 46 16.16 -15.48 -4.91
CA PRO A 46 16.67 -16.21 -3.76
C PRO A 46 17.04 -17.63 -4.19
N THR A 47 18.28 -18.02 -3.91
CA THR A 47 18.81 -19.35 -4.29
C THR A 47 18.70 -20.36 -3.15
N THR A 48 18.40 -19.88 -1.94
CA THR A 48 18.22 -20.70 -0.74
C THR A 48 16.89 -20.40 -0.04
N ARG A 49 16.41 -21.37 0.74
CA ARG A 49 15.20 -21.20 1.55
C ARG A 49 15.35 -20.11 2.62
N GLU A 50 16.56 -19.90 3.13
CA GLU A 50 16.84 -18.84 4.11
C GLU A 50 16.71 -17.46 3.46
N GLU A 51 17.28 -17.26 2.27
CA GLU A 51 17.15 -16.03 1.49
C GLU A 51 15.70 -15.73 1.13
N GLU A 52 14.95 -16.74 0.69
CA GLU A 52 13.51 -16.62 0.40
C GLU A 52 12.76 -16.13 1.65
N SER A 53 12.97 -16.80 2.80
CA SER A 53 12.31 -16.41 4.05
C SER A 53 12.69 -14.99 4.51
N ALA A 54 13.94 -14.58 4.29
CA ALA A 54 14.42 -13.25 4.61
C ALA A 54 13.79 -12.19 3.69
N ALA A 55 13.66 -12.48 2.39
CA ALA A 55 13.02 -11.60 1.42
C ALA A 55 11.54 -11.39 1.74
N PHE A 56 10.80 -12.47 2.03
CA PHE A 56 9.41 -12.39 2.50
C PHE A 56 9.28 -11.68 3.85
N GLY A 57 10.22 -11.92 4.78
CA GLY A 57 10.25 -11.23 6.07
C GLY A 57 10.42 -9.73 5.94
N LEU A 58 11.39 -9.29 5.13
CA LEU A 58 11.63 -7.87 4.84
C LEU A 58 10.44 -7.23 4.13
N ALA A 59 9.88 -7.90 3.11
CA ALA A 59 8.71 -7.42 2.40
C ALA A 59 7.50 -7.25 3.34
N GLY A 60 7.28 -8.23 4.22
CA GLY A 60 6.23 -8.17 5.24
C GLY A 60 6.43 -7.02 6.24
N GLN A 61 7.68 -6.74 6.64
CA GLN A 61 8.00 -5.63 7.53
C GLN A 61 7.71 -4.27 6.86
N VAL A 62 8.15 -4.09 5.61
CA VAL A 62 7.90 -2.86 4.83
C VAL A 62 6.40 -2.66 4.62
N TYR A 63 5.69 -3.71 4.20
CA TYR A 63 4.24 -3.71 4.05
C TYR A 63 3.53 -3.27 5.35
N SER A 64 3.94 -3.84 6.48
CA SER A 64 3.33 -3.53 7.79
C SER A 64 3.54 -2.08 8.20
N TYR A 65 4.76 -1.55 8.03
CA TYR A 65 5.03 -0.15 8.34
C TYR A 65 4.25 0.79 7.43
N TRP A 66 4.13 0.47 6.15
CA TRP A 66 3.37 1.28 5.22
C TRP A 66 1.88 1.30 5.55
N LEU A 67 1.30 0.13 5.85
CA LEU A 67 -0.09 0.00 6.27
C LEU A 67 -0.39 0.82 7.53
N VAL A 68 0.39 0.62 8.60
CA VAL A 68 0.16 1.32 9.87
C VAL A 68 0.44 2.82 9.73
N GLY A 69 1.49 3.18 8.98
CA GLY A 69 1.87 4.57 8.71
C GLY A 69 0.77 5.32 7.95
N GLY A 70 0.21 4.72 6.90
CA GLY A 70 -0.90 5.29 6.14
C GLY A 70 -2.17 5.44 6.97
N LEU A 71 -2.53 4.41 7.74
CA LEU A 71 -3.66 4.46 8.70
C LEU A 71 -3.53 5.63 9.67
N ALA A 72 -2.36 5.79 10.30
CA ALA A 72 -2.11 6.89 11.23
C ALA A 72 -2.16 8.25 10.53
N LEU A 73 -1.46 8.39 9.40
CA LEU A 73 -1.34 9.64 8.66
C LEU A 73 -2.71 10.15 8.16
N PHE A 74 -3.48 9.30 7.48
CA PHE A 74 -4.77 9.71 6.91
C PHE A 74 -5.84 9.93 7.97
N SER A 75 -5.75 9.24 9.12
CA SER A 75 -6.58 9.52 10.30
C SER A 75 -6.33 10.92 10.85
N VAL A 76 -5.06 11.28 11.06
CA VAL A 76 -4.66 12.61 11.59
C VAL A 76 -5.04 13.73 10.61
N LEU A 77 -4.88 13.51 9.31
CA LEU A 77 -5.27 14.47 8.27
C LEU A 77 -6.79 14.58 8.08
N GLY A 78 -7.58 13.68 8.67
CA GLY A 78 -9.04 13.67 8.56
C GLY A 78 -9.53 13.43 7.12
N MET A 79 -8.85 12.52 6.41
CA MET A 79 -9.08 12.15 5.01
C MET A 79 -9.71 10.75 4.92
N PRO A 80 -11.03 10.62 5.17
CA PRO A 80 -11.67 9.31 5.29
C PRO A 80 -11.71 8.53 3.98
N ARG A 81 -11.82 9.18 2.81
CA ARG A 81 -11.80 8.44 1.54
C ARG A 81 -10.41 7.89 1.25
N THR A 82 -9.38 8.70 1.45
CA THR A 82 -8.00 8.25 1.29
C THR A 82 -7.68 7.10 2.24
N LEU A 83 -8.11 7.18 3.50
CA LEU A 83 -7.95 6.10 4.47
C LEU A 83 -8.64 4.80 4.03
N LEU A 84 -9.88 4.88 3.56
CA LEU A 84 -10.61 3.70 3.07
C LEU A 84 -9.97 3.12 1.82
N ALA A 85 -9.54 3.96 0.88
CA ALA A 85 -8.84 3.51 -0.31
C ALA A 85 -7.52 2.83 0.06
N HIS A 86 -6.75 3.42 0.97
CA HIS A 86 -5.51 2.83 1.45
C HIS A 86 -5.71 1.45 2.07
N LEU A 87 -6.68 1.35 3.00
CA LEU A 87 -7.00 0.09 3.64
C LEU A 87 -7.49 -0.96 2.64
N ALA A 88 -8.41 -0.59 1.75
CA ALA A 88 -8.94 -1.50 0.74
C ALA A 88 -7.84 -1.99 -0.20
N MET A 89 -6.97 -1.10 -0.68
CA MET A 89 -5.90 -1.46 -1.60
C MET A 89 -4.82 -2.30 -0.92
N MET A 90 -4.43 -1.97 0.31
CA MET A 90 -3.47 -2.77 1.07
C MET A 90 -4.00 -4.20 1.30
N LEU A 91 -5.29 -4.38 1.59
CA LEU A 91 -5.85 -5.71 1.85
C LEU A 91 -6.15 -6.51 0.57
N LEU A 92 -6.67 -5.85 -0.48
CA LEU A 92 -7.11 -6.53 -1.71
C LEU A 92 -5.95 -6.78 -2.68
N SER A 93 -5.06 -5.80 -2.86
CA SER A 93 -3.97 -5.88 -3.84
C SER A 93 -3.08 -7.10 -3.66
N PRO A 94 -2.54 -7.44 -2.47
CA PRO A 94 -1.66 -8.59 -2.33
C PRO A 94 -2.37 -9.90 -2.67
N VAL A 95 -3.65 -10.05 -2.33
CA VAL A 95 -4.46 -11.23 -2.68
C VAL A 95 -4.63 -11.32 -4.20
N VAL A 96 -5.06 -10.24 -4.84
CA VAL A 96 -5.29 -10.19 -6.30
C VAL A 96 -3.98 -10.43 -7.05
N LEU A 97 -2.90 -9.76 -6.66
CA LEU A 97 -1.59 -9.90 -7.31
C LEU A 97 -1.03 -11.31 -7.13
N PHE A 98 -1.18 -11.91 -5.94
CA PHE A 98 -0.77 -13.29 -5.71
C PHE A 98 -1.56 -14.27 -6.59
N LEU A 99 -2.88 -14.11 -6.69
CA LEU A 99 -3.71 -14.92 -7.57
C LEU A 99 -3.32 -14.75 -9.04
N LEU A 100 -3.03 -13.53 -9.51
CA LEU A 100 -2.57 -13.29 -10.86
C LEU A 100 -1.20 -13.94 -11.14
N LEU A 101 -0.30 -13.90 -10.15
CA LEU A 101 1.03 -14.50 -10.26
C LEU A 101 0.98 -16.03 -10.37
N VAL A 102 0.13 -16.68 -9.56
CA VAL A 102 -0.01 -18.15 -9.53
C VAL A 102 -0.93 -18.68 -10.62
N SER A 103 -1.89 -17.87 -11.08
CA SER A 103 -2.88 -18.23 -12.09
C SER A 103 -2.90 -17.19 -13.22
N PRO A 104 -1.89 -17.20 -14.12
CA PRO A 104 -1.76 -16.21 -15.20
C PRO A 104 -2.89 -16.30 -16.23
N SER A 105 -3.68 -17.38 -16.25
CA SER A 105 -4.88 -17.53 -17.06
C SER A 105 -6.06 -16.63 -16.65
N LEU A 106 -5.91 -15.86 -15.56
CA LEU A 106 -6.87 -14.85 -15.10
C LEU A 106 -6.65 -13.46 -15.72
N LEU A 107 -5.60 -13.29 -16.54
CA LEU A 107 -5.32 -12.11 -17.36
C LEU A 107 -6.01 -12.22 -18.72
#